data_AF-A0A966S122-F1
#
_entry.id   AF-A0A966S122-F1
#
_cell.length_a   1.000
_cell.length_b   1.000
_cell.length_c   1.000
_cell.angle_alpha   90.00
_cell.angle_beta   90.00
_cell.angle_gamma   90.00
#
_symmetry.space_group_name_H-M   'P 1'
#
loop_
_entity.id
_entity.type
_entity.pdbx_description
1 polymer ?
#
loop_
_entity_poly.entity_id
_entity_poly.type
_entity_poly.pdbx_seq_one_letter_code
_entity_poly.pdbx_strand_id
1 'polypeptide(L)'
;MHRFKFEESHFIDEIQSTYMRYTHPSGLKVIKINNLDPQNVASILLQTIPGNSSGCPHVLEHVVLCGSKKFDVKDPFFSMLRRSIAGFANAFTGSDFTCYPFAAHIKEDFFNLFEVYLDAVFHPLIDKASFLQEGFRLTSEGYKGIVFNEMKQGHSSLYDRLHHKTVENLFPDTPYRFDSGGVPKEIVTLTHQDLLDFHKEFYHPSRAMIFLYGNLDIDEQLQKIEDSIKNIPLSDKPEPKRVYQTRFTEKKIVYTHYPASKDDTAKHLTIGFVVGNHKNPERLLEILYLKMLLADHDACPIQRGIMGEDLASSVEVLTDMEVLEPYIYFTFKDVTDPEKLVATFDKILHQSYQEGFFEEARAAALHQLKISFLNTVEDGYPTGLIFFFRALLPYLNGSDPL
;
A
#
# COMPACT_ATOMS: atom_id res chain seq x y z
N MET A 1 7.51 1.89 33.54
CA MET A 1 6.92 3.14 33.03
C MET A 1 7.61 3.42 31.72
N HIS A 2 6.84 3.59 30.65
CA HIS A 2 7.35 3.79 29.31
C HIS A 2 7.94 5.18 29.11
N ARG A 3 8.78 5.36 28.08
CA ARG A 3 9.45 6.65 27.80
C ARG A 3 8.75 7.50 26.73
N PHE A 4 7.60 7.07 26.23
CA PHE A 4 6.82 7.86 25.27
C PHE A 4 6.39 9.21 25.86
N LYS A 5 6.59 10.25 25.08
CA LYS A 5 6.07 11.60 25.32
C LYS A 5 4.76 11.77 24.54
N PHE A 6 3.74 12.26 25.23
CA PHE A 6 2.50 12.70 24.60
C PHE A 6 2.75 14.01 23.83
N GLU A 7 2.29 14.07 22.58
CA GLU A 7 2.45 15.24 21.72
C GLU A 7 1.15 16.03 21.60
N GLU A 8 0.04 15.40 21.21
CA GLU A 8 -1.24 16.07 21.02
C GLU A 8 -2.44 15.10 21.06
N SER A 9 -3.64 15.68 21.18
CA SER A 9 -4.91 14.95 21.08
C SER A 9 -6.00 15.82 20.44
N HIS A 10 -6.84 15.21 19.61
CA HIS A 10 -7.96 15.87 18.93
C HIS A 10 -9.18 14.96 18.92
N PHE A 11 -10.35 15.48 19.24
CA PHE A 11 -11.61 14.75 19.07
C PHE A 11 -12.10 14.91 17.64
N ILE A 12 -12.47 13.79 17.00
CA ILE A 12 -12.97 13.75 15.62
C ILE A 12 -14.46 13.39 15.70
N ASP A 13 -15.31 14.37 15.42
CA ASP A 13 -16.77 14.24 15.55
C ASP A 13 -17.32 13.20 14.58
N GLU A 14 -16.81 13.15 13.34
CA GLU A 14 -17.30 12.29 12.26
C GLU A 14 -17.21 10.80 12.60
N ILE A 15 -16.20 10.40 13.38
CA ILE A 15 -15.96 9.01 13.78
C ILE A 15 -16.07 8.80 15.30
N GLN A 16 -16.54 9.81 16.04
CA GLN A 16 -16.73 9.79 17.50
C GLN A 16 -15.52 9.20 18.25
N SER A 17 -14.31 9.61 17.84
CA SER A 17 -13.06 9.04 18.32
C SER A 17 -12.06 10.13 18.70
N THR A 18 -11.14 9.84 19.60
CA THR A 18 -10.04 10.74 19.97
C THR A 18 -8.76 10.30 19.30
N TYR A 19 -8.21 11.12 18.40
CA TYR A 19 -6.86 11.00 17.90
C TYR A 19 -5.86 11.39 18.98
N MET A 20 -4.79 10.61 19.13
CA MET A 20 -3.69 10.88 20.06
C MET A 20 -2.36 10.52 19.42
N ARG A 21 -1.34 11.35 19.61
CA ARG A 21 0.02 11.13 19.09
C ARG A 21 1.06 11.10 20.20
N TYR A 22 1.98 10.15 20.10
CA TYR A 22 3.09 9.97 21.03
C TYR A 22 4.41 9.76 20.28
N THR A 23 5.51 10.19 20.88
CA THR A 23 6.87 10.00 20.35
C THR A 23 7.78 9.39 21.41
N HIS A 24 8.57 8.39 21.04
CA HIS A 24 9.60 7.79 21.89
C HIS A 24 10.98 8.42 21.60
N PRO A 25 11.93 8.46 22.56
CA PRO A 25 13.30 8.92 22.32
C PRO A 25 14.05 8.21 21.19
N SER A 26 13.61 7.00 20.78
CA SER A 26 14.16 6.30 19.61
C SER A 26 13.69 6.86 18.27
N GLY A 27 12.77 7.83 18.26
CA GLY A 27 12.12 8.33 17.05
C GLY A 27 10.84 7.59 16.66
N LEU A 28 10.49 6.50 17.36
CA LEU A 28 9.25 5.75 17.11
C LEU A 28 8.03 6.63 17.41
N LYS A 29 7.12 6.72 16.44
CA LYS A 29 5.84 7.45 16.56
C LYS A 29 4.71 6.46 16.82
N VAL A 30 3.77 6.81 17.70
CA VAL A 30 2.54 6.04 17.94
C VAL A 30 1.35 6.95 17.70
N ILE A 31 0.41 6.50 16.87
CA ILE A 31 -0.88 7.14 16.67
C ILE A 31 -1.96 6.21 17.21
N LYS A 32 -2.81 6.74 18.09
CA LYS A 32 -3.96 6.02 18.65
C LYS A 32 -5.25 6.73 18.24
N ILE A 33 -6.19 5.97 17.70
CA ILE A 33 -7.60 6.36 17.58
C ILE A 33 -8.35 5.69 18.74
N ASN A 34 -8.63 6.44 19.79
CA ASN A 34 -9.26 5.96 21.01
C ASN A 34 -10.78 6.14 20.95
N ASN A 35 -11.53 5.05 21.12
CA ASN A 35 -12.99 5.07 21.12
C ASN A 35 -13.55 3.87 21.92
N LEU A 36 -14.86 3.63 21.83
CA LEU A 36 -15.55 2.56 22.56
C LEU A 36 -15.63 1.23 21.81
N ASP A 37 -15.00 1.12 20.64
CA ASP A 37 -15.03 -0.11 19.84
C ASP A 37 -14.27 -1.24 20.57
N PRO A 38 -14.92 -2.38 20.87
CA PRO A 38 -14.25 -3.53 21.47
C PRO A 38 -13.27 -4.23 20.51
N GLN A 39 -13.41 -4.05 19.19
CA GLN A 39 -12.46 -4.58 18.23
C GLN A 39 -11.23 -3.66 18.18
N ASN A 40 -10.15 -4.11 18.79
CA ASN A 40 -8.90 -3.36 18.83
C ASN A 40 -8.02 -3.74 17.64
N VAL A 41 -7.42 -2.74 16.99
CA VAL A 41 -6.51 -2.92 15.85
C VAL A 41 -5.15 -2.37 16.23
N ALA A 42 -4.09 -3.06 15.82
CA ALA A 42 -2.75 -2.52 15.81
C ALA A 42 -2.08 -2.79 14.46
N SER A 43 -1.19 -1.90 14.04
CA SER A 43 -0.34 -2.11 12.87
C SER A 43 1.02 -1.49 13.11
N ILE A 44 2.08 -2.22 12.81
CA ILE A 44 3.45 -1.69 12.76
C ILE A 44 3.71 -1.31 11.29
N LEU A 45 3.93 -0.04 11.01
CA LEU A 45 4.22 0.51 9.69
C LEU A 45 5.71 0.90 9.60
N LEU A 46 6.35 0.48 8.52
CA LEU A 46 7.74 0.75 8.20
C LEU A 46 7.86 1.40 6.83
N GLN A 47 8.71 2.41 6.70
CA GLN A 47 9.02 3.03 5.41
C GLN A 47 10.12 2.25 4.69
N THR A 48 9.74 1.26 3.89
CA THR A 48 10.63 0.31 3.21
C THR A 48 10.80 0.71 1.73
N ILE A 49 11.85 1.49 1.45
CA ILE A 49 12.09 2.03 0.10
C ILE A 49 12.93 1.04 -0.71
N PRO A 50 12.43 0.45 -1.81
CA PRO A 50 13.20 -0.48 -2.64
C PRO A 50 14.32 0.23 -3.41
N GLY A 51 15.48 -0.43 -3.53
CA GLY A 51 16.60 0.04 -4.35
C GLY A 51 16.69 -0.60 -5.74
N ASN A 52 15.93 -1.67 -5.97
CA ASN A 52 15.85 -2.45 -7.21
C ASN A 52 14.55 -3.27 -7.19
N SER A 53 14.29 -4.06 -8.24
CA SER A 53 13.09 -4.92 -8.31
C SER A 53 13.35 -6.37 -7.89
N SER A 54 14.31 -6.61 -6.98
CA SER A 54 14.59 -7.95 -6.46
C SER A 54 13.54 -8.44 -5.44
N GLY A 55 12.57 -7.60 -5.06
CA GLY A 55 11.55 -7.93 -4.07
C GLY A 55 12.06 -8.00 -2.63
N CYS A 56 13.19 -7.36 -2.30
CA CYS A 56 13.77 -7.41 -0.95
C CYS A 56 12.77 -7.01 0.16
N PRO A 57 11.94 -5.95 0.02
CA PRO A 57 10.93 -5.61 1.02
C PRO A 57 9.92 -6.74 1.22
N HIS A 58 9.40 -7.31 0.14
CA HIS A 58 8.39 -8.37 0.17
C HIS A 58 8.91 -9.69 0.74
N VAL A 59 10.11 -10.11 0.31
CA VAL A 59 10.74 -11.32 0.89
C VAL A 59 11.04 -11.13 2.37
N LEU A 60 11.51 -9.94 2.77
CA LEU A 60 11.74 -9.67 4.20
C LEU A 60 10.44 -9.66 4.99
N GLU A 61 9.35 -9.14 4.42
CA GLU A 61 8.03 -9.15 5.04
C GLU A 61 7.59 -10.56 5.47
N HIS A 62 7.74 -11.53 4.57
CA HIS A 62 7.54 -12.95 4.89
C HIS A 62 8.53 -13.48 5.93
N VAL A 63 9.83 -13.23 5.72
CA VAL A 63 10.89 -13.88 6.51
C VAL A 63 10.88 -13.44 7.97
N VAL A 64 10.49 -12.20 8.29
CA VAL A 64 10.41 -11.77 9.70
C VAL A 64 9.32 -12.51 10.48
N LEU A 65 8.31 -13.07 9.80
CA LEU A 65 7.22 -13.84 10.41
C LEU A 65 7.57 -15.33 10.59
N CYS A 66 8.73 -15.79 10.12
CA CYS A 66 9.17 -17.19 10.21
C CYS A 66 9.81 -17.56 11.56
N GLY A 67 10.14 -16.58 12.41
CA GLY A 67 10.75 -16.81 13.72
C GLY A 67 11.46 -15.57 14.26
N SER A 68 11.47 -15.43 15.59
CA SER A 68 12.05 -14.27 16.28
C SER A 68 12.77 -14.68 17.57
N LYS A 69 13.52 -13.76 18.20
CA LYS A 69 14.32 -14.08 19.39
C LYS A 69 13.51 -14.62 20.56
N LYS A 70 12.31 -14.07 20.80
CA LYS A 70 11.42 -14.54 21.87
C LYS A 70 10.61 -15.76 21.44
N PHE A 71 10.27 -15.84 20.16
CA PHE A 71 9.48 -16.92 19.58
C PHE A 71 10.31 -17.71 18.57
N ASP A 72 11.33 -18.42 19.08
CA ASP A 72 12.21 -19.30 18.31
C ASP A 72 11.51 -20.64 18.02
N VAL A 73 10.45 -20.55 17.22
CA VAL A 73 9.70 -21.67 16.69
C VAL A 73 9.49 -21.41 15.21
N LYS A 74 9.32 -22.49 14.43
CA LYS A 74 9.00 -22.34 13.01
C LYS A 74 7.61 -21.74 12.84
N ASP A 75 7.51 -20.67 12.04
CA ASP A 75 6.27 -20.04 11.62
C ASP A 75 5.35 -19.63 12.81
N PRO A 76 5.84 -18.76 13.74
CA PRO A 76 5.07 -18.32 14.90
C PRO A 76 3.77 -17.61 14.49
N PHE A 77 3.80 -16.84 13.40
CA PHE A 77 2.62 -16.17 12.84
C PHE A 77 1.49 -17.16 12.50
N PHE A 78 1.79 -18.19 11.69
CA PHE A 78 0.80 -19.22 11.35
C PHE A 78 0.37 -20.07 12.55
N SER A 79 1.26 -20.25 13.53
CA SER A 79 0.91 -20.93 14.79
C SER A 79 -0.06 -20.10 15.63
N MET A 80 0.08 -18.78 15.63
CA MET A 80 -0.85 -17.85 16.27
C MET A 80 -2.19 -17.80 15.57
N LEU A 81 -2.25 -17.78 14.23
CA LEU A 81 -3.52 -17.82 13.49
C LEU A 81 -4.41 -19.01 13.86
N ARG A 82 -3.83 -20.14 14.29
CA ARG A 82 -4.57 -21.33 14.73
C ARG A 82 -4.96 -21.32 16.22
N ARG A 83 -4.40 -20.42 17.02
CA ARG A 83 -4.54 -20.37 18.49
C ARG A 83 -5.21 -19.09 18.99
N SER A 84 -5.21 -18.06 18.16
CA SER A 84 -5.87 -16.78 18.36
C SER A 84 -7.28 -16.83 17.81
N ILE A 85 -8.16 -15.99 18.37
CA ILE A 85 -9.48 -15.72 17.81
C ILE A 85 -9.50 -14.31 17.19
N ALA A 86 -8.34 -13.90 16.65
CA ALA A 86 -8.18 -12.66 15.89
C ALA A 86 -9.31 -12.50 14.87
N GLY A 87 -9.90 -11.31 14.83
CA GLY A 87 -10.81 -10.95 13.75
C GLY A 87 -10.06 -10.77 12.43
N PHE A 88 -8.76 -10.42 12.50
CA PHE A 88 -7.90 -10.20 11.35
C PHE A 88 -6.42 -10.29 11.76
N ALA A 89 -5.56 -10.81 10.90
CA ALA A 89 -4.10 -10.73 11.06
C ALA A 89 -3.45 -10.96 9.71
N ASN A 90 -2.61 -10.00 9.27
CA ASN A 90 -1.95 -10.07 7.98
C ASN A 90 -0.66 -9.22 7.98
N ALA A 91 0.04 -9.23 6.84
CA ALA A 91 1.09 -8.30 6.52
C ALA A 91 0.95 -7.84 5.07
N PHE A 92 1.47 -6.67 4.75
CA PHE A 92 1.37 -6.07 3.43
C PHE A 92 2.67 -5.38 3.04
N THR A 93 3.06 -5.52 1.78
CA THR A 93 4.14 -4.77 1.17
C THR A 93 3.57 -3.85 0.09
N GLY A 94 3.58 -2.54 0.36
CA GLY A 94 3.29 -1.50 -0.62
C GLY A 94 4.53 -1.09 -1.41
N SER A 95 4.41 -0.04 -2.23
CA SER A 95 5.52 0.42 -3.08
C SER A 95 6.72 0.98 -2.30
N ASP A 96 6.46 1.60 -1.14
CA ASP A 96 7.46 2.26 -0.29
C ASP A 96 7.22 2.05 1.22
N PHE A 97 6.37 1.08 1.55
CA PHE A 97 6.06 0.72 2.94
C PHE A 97 5.83 -0.78 3.11
N THR A 98 6.01 -1.24 4.34
CA THR A 98 5.61 -2.57 4.80
C THR A 98 4.82 -2.40 6.08
N CYS A 99 3.67 -3.07 6.22
CA CYS A 99 2.87 -2.99 7.44
C CYS A 99 2.39 -4.35 7.94
N TYR A 100 2.18 -4.43 9.24
CA TYR A 100 1.85 -5.66 9.96
C TYR A 100 0.59 -5.50 10.83
N PRO A 101 -0.61 -5.44 10.20
CA PRO A 101 -1.86 -5.24 10.91
C PRO A 101 -2.48 -6.51 11.50
N PHE A 102 -3.09 -6.37 12.68
CA PHE A 102 -4.01 -7.37 13.23
C PHE A 102 -5.15 -6.70 14.02
N ALA A 103 -6.24 -7.44 14.20
CA ALA A 103 -7.41 -7.03 14.97
C ALA A 103 -7.87 -8.14 15.91
N ALA A 104 -8.20 -7.78 17.15
CA ALA A 104 -8.68 -8.70 18.17
C ALA A 104 -9.74 -8.06 19.06
N HIS A 105 -10.75 -8.84 19.46
CA HIS A 105 -11.81 -8.41 20.38
C HIS A 105 -11.47 -8.67 21.85
N ILE A 106 -10.63 -9.68 22.12
CA ILE A 106 -10.23 -10.06 23.48
C ILE A 106 -8.90 -9.38 23.80
N LYS A 107 -8.84 -8.69 24.94
CA LYS A 107 -7.66 -7.96 25.42
C LYS A 107 -6.42 -8.84 25.49
N GLU A 108 -6.54 -10.03 26.06
CA GLU A 108 -5.42 -10.97 26.21
C GLU A 108 -4.91 -11.45 24.84
N ASP A 109 -5.83 -11.74 23.92
CA ASP A 109 -5.50 -12.17 22.56
C ASP A 109 -4.82 -11.03 21.77
N PHE A 110 -5.31 -9.80 21.92
CA PHE A 110 -4.66 -8.60 21.37
C PHE A 110 -3.21 -8.51 21.84
N PHE A 111 -2.94 -8.61 23.14
CA PHE A 111 -1.58 -8.48 23.66
C PHE A 111 -0.67 -9.66 23.30
N ASN A 112 -1.22 -10.87 23.15
CA ASN A 112 -0.47 -12.02 22.65
C ASN A 112 -0.02 -11.82 21.20
N LEU A 113 -0.93 -11.40 20.33
CA LEU A 113 -0.60 -11.05 18.94
C LEU A 113 0.39 -9.89 18.88
N PHE A 114 0.13 -8.84 19.66
CA PHE A 114 0.97 -7.65 19.63
C PHE A 114 2.42 -7.97 19.98
N GLU A 115 2.62 -8.82 20.98
CA GLU A 115 3.95 -9.25 21.38
C GLU A 115 4.66 -10.08 20.29
N VAL A 116 3.93 -10.98 19.61
CA VAL A 116 4.48 -11.77 18.49
C VAL A 116 4.88 -10.87 17.33
N TYR A 117 4.03 -9.92 16.94
CA TYR A 117 4.33 -8.98 15.85
C TYR A 117 5.48 -8.03 16.18
N LEU A 118 5.51 -7.48 17.39
CA LEU A 118 6.61 -6.61 17.83
C LEU A 118 7.96 -7.34 17.81
N ASP A 119 8.00 -8.59 18.30
CA ASP A 119 9.22 -9.38 18.31
C ASP A 119 9.64 -9.85 16.91
N ALA A 120 8.67 -10.23 16.06
CA ALA A 120 8.91 -10.56 14.65
C ALA A 120 9.54 -9.37 13.90
N VAL A 121 8.97 -8.18 14.03
CA VAL A 121 9.46 -6.99 13.31
C VAL A 121 10.83 -6.53 13.82
N PHE A 122 10.99 -6.38 15.14
CA PHE A 122 12.19 -5.75 15.70
C PHE A 122 13.32 -6.74 16.04
N HIS A 123 13.00 -8.01 16.26
CA HIS A 123 13.97 -9.05 16.64
C HIS A 123 13.82 -10.37 15.84
N PRO A 124 13.70 -10.32 14.50
CA PRO A 124 13.59 -11.53 13.69
C PRO A 124 14.89 -12.33 13.70
N LEU A 125 14.79 -13.63 13.44
CA LEU A 125 15.97 -14.49 13.25
C LEU A 125 16.61 -14.33 11.86
N ILE A 126 15.79 -14.06 10.83
CA ILE A 126 16.19 -13.95 9.42
C ILE A 126 17.22 -15.03 9.05
N ASP A 127 16.90 -16.31 9.27
CA ASP A 127 17.82 -17.39 8.97
C ASP A 127 17.82 -17.74 7.47
N LYS A 128 18.91 -18.39 7.03
CA LYS A 128 19.11 -18.71 5.61
C LYS A 128 18.08 -19.73 5.09
N ALA A 129 17.56 -20.62 5.91
CA ALA A 129 16.57 -21.61 5.48
C ALA A 129 15.22 -20.93 5.21
N SER A 130 14.80 -20.01 6.09
CA SER A 130 13.61 -19.17 5.88
C SER A 130 13.74 -18.33 4.61
N PHE A 131 14.89 -17.68 4.38
CA PHE A 131 15.15 -16.95 3.13
C PHE A 131 14.98 -17.83 1.87
N LEU A 132 15.50 -19.06 1.86
CA LEU A 132 15.39 -19.97 0.71
C LEU A 132 13.97 -20.55 0.54
N GLN A 133 13.19 -20.61 1.62
CA GLN A 133 11.79 -21.05 1.59
C GLN A 133 10.89 -19.94 1.05
N GLU A 134 10.95 -18.76 1.67
CA GLU A 134 10.08 -17.62 1.40
C GLU A 134 10.48 -16.88 0.12
N GLY A 135 11.77 -16.61 -0.07
CA GLY A 135 12.29 -15.88 -1.23
C GLY A 135 12.39 -16.76 -2.47
N PHE A 136 13.54 -17.40 -2.67
CA PHE A 136 13.74 -18.37 -3.74
C PHE A 136 14.88 -19.36 -3.45
N ARG A 137 14.85 -20.50 -4.15
CA ARG A 137 15.92 -21.50 -4.23
C ARG A 137 15.91 -22.19 -5.58
N LEU A 138 17.07 -22.69 -6.01
CA LEU A 138 17.19 -23.53 -7.19
C LEU A 138 16.83 -24.99 -6.86
N THR A 139 15.97 -25.60 -7.68
CA THR A 139 15.61 -27.02 -7.61
C THR A 139 15.84 -27.69 -8.97
N SER A 140 15.66 -29.02 -9.05
CA SER A 140 15.73 -29.76 -10.33
C SER A 140 14.69 -29.29 -11.36
N GLU A 141 13.59 -28.68 -10.92
CA GLU A 141 12.50 -28.16 -11.76
C GLU A 141 12.64 -26.64 -12.02
N GLY A 142 13.77 -26.05 -11.64
CA GLY A 142 14.01 -24.61 -11.72
C GLY A 142 13.81 -23.90 -10.38
N TYR A 143 13.58 -22.59 -10.43
CA TYR A 143 13.44 -21.75 -9.25
C TYR A 143 12.09 -21.96 -8.54
N LYS A 144 12.11 -22.09 -7.22
CA LYS A 144 10.93 -22.17 -6.34
C LYS A 144 11.11 -21.27 -5.13
N GLY A 145 10.02 -20.74 -4.61
CA GLY A 145 9.96 -19.92 -3.39
C GLY A 145 8.54 -19.37 -3.25
N ILE A 146 8.13 -18.94 -2.06
CA ILE A 146 6.76 -18.45 -1.86
C ILE A 146 6.58 -17.14 -2.65
N VAL A 147 7.39 -16.12 -2.34
CA VAL A 147 7.35 -14.82 -3.03
C VAL A 147 7.70 -14.97 -4.51
N PHE A 148 8.69 -15.81 -4.87
CA PHE A 148 8.99 -16.06 -6.28
C PHE A 148 7.78 -16.61 -7.07
N ASN A 149 7.03 -17.55 -6.50
CA ASN A 149 5.86 -18.13 -7.15
C ASN A 149 4.69 -17.14 -7.17
N GLU A 150 4.48 -16.40 -6.08
CA GLU A 150 3.49 -15.34 -5.98
C GLU A 150 3.72 -14.27 -7.04
N MET A 151 4.92 -13.71 -7.14
CA MET A 151 5.22 -12.68 -8.14
C MET A 151 5.22 -13.24 -9.57
N LYS A 152 5.55 -14.52 -9.77
CA LYS A 152 5.35 -15.15 -11.08
C LYS A 152 3.88 -15.19 -11.48
N GLN A 153 2.98 -15.39 -10.52
CA GLN A 153 1.53 -15.32 -10.74
C GLN A 153 1.06 -13.86 -10.87
N GLY A 154 1.52 -12.95 -10.02
CA GLY A 154 1.23 -11.52 -10.07
C GLY A 154 1.69 -10.85 -11.36
N HIS A 155 2.70 -11.40 -12.04
CA HIS A 155 3.13 -10.92 -13.37
C HIS A 155 2.48 -11.71 -14.53
N SER A 156 1.45 -12.52 -14.27
CA SER A 156 0.85 -13.37 -15.31
C SER A 156 -0.26 -12.67 -16.10
N SER A 157 -0.99 -11.75 -15.48
CA SER A 157 -2.10 -11.07 -16.16
C SER A 157 -1.62 -9.88 -17.01
N LEU A 158 -2.43 -9.52 -18.01
CA LEU A 158 -2.21 -8.33 -18.82
C LEU A 158 -2.26 -7.05 -17.98
N TYR A 159 -3.24 -6.95 -17.08
CA TYR A 159 -3.47 -5.75 -16.27
C TYR A 159 -2.33 -5.49 -15.30
N ASP A 160 -1.81 -6.51 -14.64
CA ASP A 160 -0.67 -6.36 -13.72
C ASP A 160 0.59 -5.91 -14.49
N ARG A 161 0.84 -6.51 -15.66
CA ARG A 161 1.96 -6.10 -16.53
C ARG A 161 1.85 -4.64 -16.97
N LEU A 162 0.64 -4.22 -17.36
CA LEU A 162 0.38 -2.83 -17.75
C LEU A 162 0.49 -1.88 -16.54
N HIS A 163 -0.01 -2.28 -15.38
CA HIS A 163 0.14 -1.54 -14.13
C HIS A 163 1.62 -1.28 -13.83
N HIS A 164 2.43 -2.34 -13.70
CA HIS A 164 3.86 -2.21 -13.42
C HIS A 164 4.58 -1.34 -14.46
N LYS A 165 4.30 -1.53 -15.75
CA LYS A 165 4.91 -0.72 -16.81
C LYS A 165 4.46 0.73 -16.79
N THR A 166 3.22 0.99 -16.38
CA THR A 166 2.68 2.35 -16.24
C THR A 166 3.36 3.06 -15.09
N VAL A 167 3.42 2.45 -13.90
CA VAL A 167 4.08 3.03 -12.72
C VAL A 167 5.58 3.26 -12.99
N GLU A 168 6.27 2.29 -13.59
CA GLU A 168 7.69 2.41 -13.99
C GLU A 168 7.94 3.64 -14.89
N ASN A 169 6.99 3.95 -15.79
CA ASN A 169 7.13 5.06 -16.72
C ASN A 169 6.54 6.38 -16.24
N LEU A 170 5.62 6.36 -15.28
CA LEU A 170 5.15 7.55 -14.58
C LEU A 170 6.20 8.08 -13.61
N PHE A 171 7.00 7.20 -12.99
CA PHE A 171 7.92 7.57 -11.90
C PHE A 171 9.41 7.20 -12.13
N PRO A 172 10.01 7.47 -13.32
CA PRO A 172 11.37 7.04 -13.64
C PRO A 172 12.49 7.61 -12.75
N ASP A 173 12.24 8.73 -12.06
CA ASP A 173 13.25 9.43 -11.25
C ASP A 173 13.19 9.05 -9.76
N THR A 174 12.24 8.18 -9.38
CA THR A 174 11.96 7.85 -7.98
C THR A 174 12.03 6.34 -7.74
N PRO A 175 12.12 5.87 -6.48
CA PRO A 175 12.05 4.45 -6.16
C PRO A 175 10.78 3.73 -6.62
N TYR A 176 9.67 4.45 -6.88
CA TYR A 176 8.41 3.85 -7.39
C TYR A 176 8.57 3.19 -8.76
N ARG A 177 9.67 3.43 -9.48
CA ARG A 177 10.00 2.67 -10.70
C ARG A 177 10.30 1.19 -10.45
N PHE A 178 10.64 0.84 -9.21
CA PHE A 178 10.96 -0.53 -8.82
C PHE A 178 9.71 -1.24 -8.34
N ASP A 179 9.65 -2.53 -8.62
CA ASP A 179 8.61 -3.40 -8.08
C ASP A 179 9.06 -3.91 -6.70
N SER A 180 8.46 -3.38 -5.63
CA SER A 180 8.76 -3.77 -4.25
C SER A 180 8.35 -5.21 -3.94
N GLY A 181 7.34 -5.74 -4.65
CA GLY A 181 6.95 -7.15 -4.63
C GLY A 181 7.99 -8.05 -5.28
N GLY A 182 8.60 -7.55 -6.36
CA GLY A 182 9.74 -8.13 -7.05
C GLY A 182 9.42 -8.69 -8.43
N VAL A 183 10.31 -8.46 -9.38
CA VAL A 183 10.21 -9.06 -10.72
C VAL A 183 10.88 -10.44 -10.67
N PRO A 184 10.24 -11.53 -11.12
CA PRO A 184 10.79 -12.89 -10.97
C PRO A 184 12.23 -13.08 -11.48
N LYS A 185 12.61 -12.38 -12.55
CA LYS A 185 13.98 -12.42 -13.12
C LYS A 185 15.03 -11.74 -12.23
N GLU A 186 14.62 -10.84 -11.34
CA GLU A 186 15.48 -10.08 -10.42
C GLU A 186 15.44 -10.66 -9.01
N ILE A 187 14.32 -11.28 -8.59
CA ILE A 187 14.23 -12.01 -7.31
C ILE A 187 15.36 -13.03 -7.17
N VAL A 188 15.72 -13.73 -8.25
CA VAL A 188 16.79 -14.74 -8.24
C VAL A 188 18.21 -14.17 -8.06
N THR A 189 18.35 -12.84 -7.99
CA THR A 189 19.62 -12.16 -7.71
C THR A 189 19.73 -11.72 -6.25
N LEU A 190 18.63 -11.76 -5.49
CA LEU A 190 18.58 -11.38 -4.08
C LEU A 190 19.46 -12.30 -3.24
N THR A 191 20.23 -11.72 -2.32
CA THR A 191 21.06 -12.47 -1.38
C THR A 191 20.49 -12.41 0.03
N HIS A 192 20.84 -13.39 0.86
CA HIS A 192 20.49 -13.37 2.27
C HIS A 192 21.07 -12.16 3.02
N GLN A 193 22.25 -11.68 2.59
CA GLN A 193 22.87 -10.48 3.16
C GLN A 193 22.04 -9.22 2.84
N ASP A 194 21.43 -9.14 1.66
CA ASP A 194 20.56 -8.01 1.29
C ASP A 194 19.38 -7.89 2.27
N LEU A 195 18.77 -9.01 2.69
CA LEU A 195 17.71 -9.00 3.71
C LEU A 195 18.20 -8.46 5.06
N LEU A 196 19.39 -8.89 5.50
CA LEU A 196 19.97 -8.46 6.77
C LEU A 196 20.29 -6.96 6.76
N ASP A 197 20.86 -6.47 5.66
CA ASP A 197 21.21 -5.06 5.49
C ASP A 197 19.95 -4.20 5.35
N PHE A 198 18.94 -4.68 4.62
CA PHE A 198 17.64 -4.01 4.48
C PHE A 198 16.89 -3.93 5.82
N HIS A 199 16.85 -5.02 6.60
CA HIS A 199 16.27 -5.01 7.95
C HIS A 199 16.98 -3.99 8.84
N LYS A 200 18.31 -4.03 8.88
CA LYS A 200 19.12 -3.09 9.67
C LYS A 200 18.89 -1.62 9.29
N GLU A 201 18.65 -1.34 8.01
CA GLU A 201 18.38 0.02 7.52
C GLU A 201 16.96 0.49 7.83
N PHE A 202 15.96 -0.33 7.53
CA PHE A 202 14.55 0.11 7.47
C PHE A 202 13.68 -0.32 8.65
N TYR A 203 14.04 -1.38 9.40
CA TYR A 203 13.23 -1.91 10.51
C TYR A 203 13.62 -1.32 11.89
N HIS A 204 14.41 -0.25 11.88
CA HIS A 204 14.78 0.47 13.11
C HIS A 204 13.57 1.26 13.67
N PRO A 205 13.34 1.30 15.00
CA PRO A 205 12.22 2.03 15.59
C PRO A 205 12.14 3.51 15.19
N SER A 206 13.27 4.16 14.88
CA SER A 206 13.32 5.55 14.40
C SER A 206 12.66 5.77 13.03
N ARG A 207 12.32 4.70 12.30
CA ARG A 207 11.68 4.71 10.98
C ARG A 207 10.33 4.01 10.99
N ALA A 208 9.89 3.58 12.17
CA ALA A 208 8.66 2.87 12.37
C ALA A 208 7.59 3.82 12.90
N MET A 209 6.35 3.43 12.67
CA MET A 209 5.18 4.03 13.28
C MET A 209 4.22 2.94 13.68
N ILE A 210 3.62 3.05 14.86
CA ILE A 210 2.62 2.09 15.32
C ILE A 210 1.26 2.76 15.36
N PHE A 211 0.31 2.17 14.66
CA PHE A 211 -1.10 2.51 14.73
C PHE A 211 -1.79 1.67 15.78
N LEU A 212 -2.67 2.30 16.56
CA LEU A 212 -3.51 1.65 17.54
C LEU A 212 -4.94 2.18 17.37
N TYR A 213 -5.93 1.30 17.53
CA TYR A 213 -7.35 1.65 17.48
C TYR A 213 -8.14 0.85 18.50
N GLY A 214 -9.24 1.41 19.00
CA GLY A 214 -10.19 0.74 19.88
C GLY A 214 -10.08 1.20 21.34
N ASN A 215 -10.70 0.44 22.23
CA ASN A 215 -10.95 0.81 23.62
C ASN A 215 -9.88 0.38 24.65
N LEU A 216 -8.79 -0.27 24.23
CA LEU A 216 -7.72 -0.67 25.16
C LEU A 216 -6.95 0.54 25.71
N ASP A 217 -6.51 0.40 26.97
CA ASP A 217 -5.68 1.35 27.69
C ASP A 217 -4.36 1.61 26.95
N ILE A 218 -4.11 2.89 26.63
CA ILE A 218 -2.93 3.32 25.90
C ILE A 218 -1.64 3.10 26.68
N ASP A 219 -1.62 3.24 28.00
CA ASP A 219 -0.40 3.09 28.80
C ASP A 219 0.07 1.62 28.82
N GLU A 220 -0.87 0.66 28.84
CA GLU A 220 -0.56 -0.77 28.70
C GLU A 220 0.03 -1.06 27.31
N GLN A 221 -0.55 -0.47 26.25
CA GLN A 221 -0.06 -0.62 24.88
C GLN A 221 1.34 -0.02 24.71
N LEU A 222 1.58 1.20 25.19
CA LEU A 222 2.88 1.87 25.13
C LEU A 222 3.95 1.12 25.94
N GLN A 223 3.58 0.55 27.09
CA GLN A 223 4.51 -0.24 27.90
C GLN A 223 4.94 -1.53 27.19
N LYS A 224 4.05 -2.18 26.43
CA LYS A 224 4.40 -3.34 25.60
C LYS A 224 5.35 -2.99 24.46
N ILE A 225 5.14 -1.84 23.83
CA ILE A 225 6.05 -1.34 22.79
C ILE A 225 7.42 -1.04 23.40
N GLU A 226 7.46 -0.33 24.54
CA GLU A 226 8.71 -0.04 25.26
C GLU A 226 9.49 -1.32 25.57
N ASP A 227 8.83 -2.36 26.08
CA ASP A 227 9.49 -3.61 26.43
C ASP A 227 10.15 -4.32 25.25
N SER A 228 9.59 -4.17 24.04
CA SER A 228 10.16 -4.70 22.80
C SER A 228 11.36 -3.89 22.32
N ILE A 229 11.31 -2.56 22.41
CA ILE A 229 12.34 -1.69 21.79
C ILE A 229 13.43 -1.20 22.76
N LYS A 230 13.26 -1.37 24.07
CA LYS A 230 14.15 -0.75 25.09
C LYS A 230 15.65 -1.08 24.95
N ASN A 231 15.96 -2.24 24.37
CA ASN A 231 17.33 -2.71 24.17
C ASN A 231 17.90 -2.39 22.78
N ILE A 232 17.12 -1.74 21.90
CA ILE A 232 17.57 -1.31 20.59
C ILE A 232 18.32 0.03 20.77
N PRO A 233 19.57 0.14 20.28
CA PRO A 233 20.30 1.40 20.34
C PRO A 233 19.53 2.55 19.69
N LEU A 234 19.67 3.76 20.23
CA LEU A 234 19.12 4.94 19.57
C LEU A 234 19.88 5.20 18.25
N SER A 235 19.19 5.81 17.29
CA SER A 235 19.74 6.14 15.98
C SER A 235 19.47 7.61 15.68
N ASP A 236 20.52 8.32 15.27
CA ASP A 236 20.44 9.71 14.82
C ASP A 236 20.32 9.81 13.29
N LYS A 237 20.02 8.68 12.61
CA LYS A 237 19.82 8.70 11.15
C LYS A 237 18.63 9.58 10.80
N PRO A 238 18.76 10.47 9.80
CA PRO A 238 17.64 11.28 9.35
C PRO A 238 16.55 10.39 8.73
N GLU A 239 15.31 10.91 8.74
CA GLU A 239 14.23 10.35 7.93
C GLU A 239 14.66 10.28 6.46
N PRO A 240 14.25 9.24 5.71
CA PRO A 240 14.59 9.16 4.30
C PRO A 240 14.01 10.35 3.55
N LYS A 241 14.80 10.86 2.61
CA LYS A 241 14.37 11.96 1.76
C LYS A 241 13.27 11.49 0.82
N ARG A 242 12.12 12.18 0.83
CA ARG A 242 11.07 12.03 -0.17
C ARG A 242 11.57 12.57 -1.52
N VAL A 243 11.52 11.73 -2.55
CA VAL A 243 11.93 12.08 -3.92
C VAL A 243 10.69 12.18 -4.78
N TYR A 244 10.40 13.40 -5.24
CA TYR A 244 9.29 13.66 -6.16
C TYR A 244 9.75 13.46 -7.61
N GLN A 245 8.86 12.96 -8.45
CA GLN A 245 9.05 12.78 -9.87
C GLN A 245 9.11 14.14 -10.58
N THR A 246 10.10 14.28 -11.46
CA THR A 246 10.17 15.45 -12.34
C THR A 246 8.99 15.41 -13.31
N ARG A 247 8.19 16.50 -13.35
CA ARG A 247 7.02 16.58 -14.22
C ARG A 247 7.45 16.57 -15.69
N PHE A 248 6.82 15.72 -16.49
CA PHE A 248 7.07 15.67 -17.92
C PHE A 248 6.61 16.96 -18.60
N THR A 249 7.42 17.45 -19.54
CA THR A 249 7.12 18.64 -20.36
C THR A 249 6.31 18.29 -21.60
N GLU A 250 6.31 17.02 -22.00
CA GLU A 250 5.61 16.49 -23.17
C GLU A 250 5.01 15.11 -22.87
N LYS A 251 4.03 14.69 -23.67
CA LYS A 251 3.43 13.34 -23.57
C LYS A 251 4.50 12.29 -23.90
N LYS A 252 4.73 11.34 -23.00
CA LYS A 252 5.64 10.21 -23.23
C LYS A 252 4.85 9.01 -23.75
N ILE A 253 5.24 8.47 -24.91
CA ILE A 253 4.65 7.26 -25.49
C ILE A 253 5.64 6.11 -25.34
N VAL A 254 5.18 4.99 -24.80
CA VAL A 254 6.01 3.80 -24.55
C VAL A 254 5.31 2.58 -25.13
N TYR A 255 6.05 1.78 -25.89
CA TYR A 255 5.57 0.52 -26.44
C TYR A 255 6.18 -0.64 -25.65
N THR A 256 5.34 -1.60 -25.27
CA THR A 256 5.75 -2.83 -24.58
C THR A 256 5.10 -4.04 -25.23
N HIS A 257 5.60 -5.22 -24.88
CA HIS A 257 5.10 -6.51 -25.37
C HIS A 257 4.59 -7.34 -24.19
N TYR A 258 3.58 -8.17 -24.44
CA TYR A 258 3.06 -9.13 -23.47
C TYR A 258 3.06 -10.55 -24.07
N PRO A 259 3.13 -11.60 -23.23
CA PRO A 259 2.99 -12.96 -23.71
C PRO A 259 1.59 -13.18 -24.30
N ALA A 260 1.52 -13.52 -25.59
CA ALA A 260 0.28 -13.71 -26.32
C ALA A 260 0.35 -14.99 -27.16
N SER A 261 -0.81 -15.54 -27.55
CA SER A 261 -0.85 -16.64 -28.52
C SER A 261 -0.44 -16.12 -29.91
N LYS A 262 -0.08 -17.01 -30.84
CA LYS A 262 0.38 -16.59 -32.19
C LYS A 262 -0.69 -15.83 -32.98
N ASP A 263 -1.96 -16.07 -32.68
CA ASP A 263 -3.10 -15.48 -33.37
C ASP A 263 -3.64 -14.23 -32.66
N ASP A 264 -3.10 -13.92 -31.47
CA ASP A 264 -3.47 -12.72 -30.73
C ASP A 264 -2.76 -11.50 -31.33
N THR A 265 -3.57 -10.61 -31.89
CA THR A 265 -3.15 -9.33 -32.47
C THR A 265 -3.73 -8.14 -31.70
N ALA A 266 -4.30 -8.40 -30.51
CA ALA A 266 -4.92 -7.38 -29.69
C ALA A 266 -3.90 -6.31 -29.29
N LYS A 267 -4.38 -5.08 -29.26
CA LYS A 267 -3.63 -3.94 -28.76
C LYS A 267 -4.31 -3.46 -27.49
N HIS A 268 -3.51 -3.03 -26.54
CA HIS A 268 -3.98 -2.46 -25.29
C HIS A 268 -3.29 -1.13 -25.10
N LEU A 269 -4.00 -0.18 -24.49
CA LEU A 269 -3.50 1.16 -24.29
C LEU A 269 -3.76 1.59 -22.86
N THR A 270 -2.74 2.11 -22.19
CA THR A 270 -2.90 2.76 -20.89
C THR A 270 -2.55 4.24 -21.01
N ILE A 271 -3.42 5.11 -20.53
CA ILE A 271 -3.19 6.55 -20.42
C ILE A 271 -3.14 6.90 -18.94
N GLY A 272 -1.97 7.35 -18.45
CA GLY A 272 -1.74 7.63 -17.03
C GLY A 272 -1.34 9.07 -16.74
N PHE A 273 -1.71 9.56 -15.56
CA PHE A 273 -1.45 10.92 -15.09
C PHE A 273 -1.01 10.89 -13.63
N VAL A 274 0.06 11.61 -13.30
CA VAL A 274 0.39 11.96 -11.90
C VAL A 274 -0.46 13.18 -11.52
N VAL A 275 -1.38 13.03 -10.57
CA VAL A 275 -2.49 13.98 -10.36
C VAL A 275 -2.28 14.97 -9.21
N GLY A 276 -1.28 14.73 -8.36
CA GLY A 276 -1.02 15.64 -7.24
C GLY A 276 0.02 15.12 -6.27
N ASN A 277 -0.10 15.58 -5.03
CA ASN A 277 0.61 15.09 -3.87
C ASN A 277 -0.24 15.35 -2.62
N HIS A 278 0.18 14.73 -1.52
CA HIS A 278 -0.49 14.72 -0.22
C HIS A 278 -0.52 16.06 0.54
N LYS A 279 0.05 17.15 -0.01
CA LYS A 279 -0.02 18.48 0.61
C LYS A 279 -1.33 19.21 0.34
N ASN A 280 -2.16 18.70 -0.58
CA ASN A 280 -3.46 19.29 -0.91
C ASN A 280 -4.53 18.17 -0.93
N PRO A 281 -5.12 17.82 0.23
CA PRO A 281 -6.12 16.75 0.33
C PRO A 281 -7.40 17.06 -0.44
N GLU A 282 -7.82 18.34 -0.52
CA GLU A 282 -8.96 18.77 -1.32
C GLU A 282 -8.76 18.40 -2.80
N ARG A 283 -7.54 18.62 -3.33
CA ARG A 283 -7.20 18.20 -4.69
C ARG A 283 -7.33 16.70 -4.90
N LEU A 284 -7.03 15.86 -3.92
CA LEU A 284 -7.18 14.42 -4.04
C LEU A 284 -8.66 14.01 -4.10
N LEU A 285 -9.52 14.65 -3.29
CA LEU A 285 -10.96 14.48 -3.34
C LEU A 285 -11.55 14.95 -4.68
N GLU A 286 -11.08 16.08 -5.21
CA GLU A 286 -11.46 16.54 -6.55
C GLU A 286 -11.14 15.51 -7.63
N ILE A 287 -9.99 14.83 -7.55
CA ILE A 287 -9.61 13.80 -8.52
C ILE A 287 -10.51 12.58 -8.41
N LEU A 288 -10.81 12.10 -7.20
CA LEU A 288 -11.77 11.01 -7.01
C LEU A 288 -13.14 11.38 -7.57
N TYR A 289 -13.62 12.59 -7.26
CA TYR A 289 -14.87 13.10 -7.79
C TYR A 289 -14.89 13.19 -9.32
N LEU A 290 -13.81 13.70 -9.93
CA LEU A 290 -13.67 13.77 -11.38
C LEU A 290 -13.61 12.38 -12.03
N LYS A 291 -12.90 11.42 -11.42
CA LYS A 291 -12.90 10.02 -11.87
C LYS A 291 -14.33 9.48 -11.97
N MET A 292 -15.13 9.70 -10.93
CA MET A 292 -16.51 9.22 -10.86
C MET A 292 -17.38 9.81 -11.97
N LEU A 293 -17.20 11.08 -12.29
CA LEU A 293 -17.91 11.76 -13.36
C LEU A 293 -17.46 11.31 -14.76
N LEU A 294 -16.17 10.98 -14.91
CA LEU A 294 -15.56 10.71 -16.21
C LEU A 294 -15.66 9.25 -16.64
N ALA A 295 -15.61 8.27 -15.73
CA ALA A 295 -15.42 6.88 -16.14
C ALA A 295 -15.98 5.76 -15.23
N ASP A 296 -16.62 6.04 -14.08
CA ASP A 296 -17.00 4.99 -13.13
C ASP A 296 -18.14 4.07 -13.59
N HIS A 297 -18.97 4.49 -14.56
CA HIS A 297 -20.07 3.67 -15.07
C HIS A 297 -20.33 3.92 -16.56
N ASP A 298 -21.10 3.04 -17.21
CA ASP A 298 -21.31 3.02 -18.68
C ASP A 298 -21.89 4.33 -19.27
N ALA A 299 -22.56 5.12 -18.45
CA ALA A 299 -23.10 6.42 -18.86
C ALA A 299 -22.10 7.57 -18.71
N CYS A 300 -20.92 7.36 -18.13
CA CYS A 300 -19.88 8.38 -18.06
C CYS A 300 -19.29 8.69 -19.45
N PRO A 301 -18.76 9.90 -19.69
CA PRO A 301 -18.27 10.32 -21.00
C PRO A 301 -17.17 9.43 -21.59
N ILE A 302 -16.20 8.97 -20.80
CA ILE A 302 -15.10 8.13 -21.30
C ILE A 302 -15.64 6.76 -21.73
N GLN A 303 -16.41 6.10 -20.87
CA GLN A 303 -17.02 4.80 -21.16
C GLN A 303 -17.87 4.89 -22.44
N ARG A 304 -18.82 5.83 -22.47
CA ARG A 304 -19.74 6.01 -23.60
C ARG A 304 -19.03 6.42 -24.89
N GLY A 305 -18.09 7.35 -24.82
CA GLY A 305 -17.43 7.90 -26.01
C GLY A 305 -16.43 6.93 -26.65
N ILE A 306 -15.74 6.13 -25.85
CA ILE A 306 -14.78 5.15 -26.35
C ILE A 306 -15.50 3.88 -26.84
N MET A 307 -16.43 3.34 -26.04
CA MET A 307 -17.18 2.14 -26.43
C MET A 307 -18.17 2.41 -27.54
N GLY A 308 -18.81 3.59 -27.57
CA GLY A 308 -19.78 3.96 -28.60
C GLY A 308 -19.17 4.17 -30.00
N GLU A 309 -17.85 4.32 -30.10
CA GLU A 309 -17.10 4.35 -31.36
C GLU A 309 -16.38 3.03 -31.67
N ASP A 310 -16.63 1.96 -30.90
CA ASP A 310 -15.98 0.65 -31.02
C ASP A 310 -14.43 0.73 -30.99
N LEU A 311 -13.88 1.68 -30.21
CA LEU A 311 -12.43 1.92 -30.13
C LEU A 311 -11.72 0.98 -29.15
N ALA A 312 -12.45 0.42 -28.19
CA ALA A 312 -11.96 -0.54 -27.20
C ALA A 312 -13.13 -1.42 -26.72
N SER A 313 -12.84 -2.64 -26.25
CA SER A 313 -13.83 -3.56 -25.69
C SER A 313 -14.20 -3.27 -24.24
N SER A 314 -13.29 -2.65 -23.49
CA SER A 314 -13.51 -2.20 -22.11
C SER A 314 -12.51 -1.11 -21.72
N VAL A 315 -12.85 -0.36 -20.68
CA VAL A 315 -11.90 0.50 -19.95
C VAL A 315 -11.95 0.20 -18.45
N GLU A 316 -10.77 0.01 -17.87
CA GLU A 316 -10.57 -0.08 -16.44
C GLU A 316 -9.85 1.18 -15.95
N VAL A 317 -10.29 1.72 -14.82
CA VAL A 317 -9.71 2.93 -14.23
C VAL A 317 -9.19 2.61 -12.85
N LEU A 318 -7.89 2.78 -12.67
CA LEU A 318 -7.24 2.63 -11.37
C LEU A 318 -6.76 3.98 -10.88
N THR A 319 -6.85 4.18 -9.58
CA THR A 319 -6.27 5.33 -8.89
C THR A 319 -5.55 4.83 -7.67
N ASP A 320 -4.32 5.28 -7.48
CA ASP A 320 -3.52 4.96 -6.31
C ASP A 320 -3.22 6.26 -5.57
N MET A 321 -3.79 6.35 -4.38
CA MET A 321 -3.65 7.49 -3.47
C MET A 321 -2.67 7.18 -2.33
N GLU A 322 -2.13 5.97 -2.25
CA GLU A 322 -1.31 5.52 -1.11
C GLU A 322 0.18 5.85 -1.30
N VAL A 323 0.57 6.29 -2.49
CA VAL A 323 1.93 6.73 -2.83
C VAL A 323 2.17 8.22 -2.60
N LEU A 324 3.44 8.66 -2.56
CA LEU A 324 3.83 10.06 -2.36
C LEU A 324 3.18 11.05 -3.35
N GLU A 325 3.08 10.64 -4.60
CA GLU A 325 2.45 11.41 -5.68
C GLU A 325 1.36 10.57 -6.32
N PRO A 326 0.10 10.76 -5.89
CA PRO A 326 -1.00 9.99 -6.41
C PRO A 326 -1.14 10.07 -7.93
N TYR A 327 -1.63 8.98 -8.52
CA TYR A 327 -1.79 8.85 -9.95
C TYR A 327 -3.09 8.13 -10.31
N ILE A 328 -3.57 8.42 -11.51
CA ILE A 328 -4.73 7.76 -12.13
C ILE A 328 -4.31 7.26 -13.50
N TYR A 329 -4.80 6.08 -13.90
CA TYR A 329 -4.66 5.64 -15.28
C TYR A 329 -5.92 4.91 -15.78
N PHE A 330 -6.08 4.95 -17.10
CA PHE A 330 -7.16 4.34 -17.84
C PHE A 330 -6.57 3.27 -18.75
N THR A 331 -6.95 2.01 -18.56
CA THR A 331 -6.49 0.89 -19.37
C THR A 331 -7.61 0.43 -20.29
N PHE A 332 -7.37 0.54 -21.60
CA PHE A 332 -8.29 0.17 -22.67
C PHE A 332 -7.89 -1.17 -23.27
N LYS A 333 -8.85 -2.09 -23.37
CA LYS A 333 -8.64 -3.43 -23.91
C LYS A 333 -9.11 -3.53 -25.37
N ASP A 334 -8.49 -4.43 -26.14
CA ASP A 334 -8.81 -4.72 -27.54
C ASP A 334 -8.97 -3.47 -28.42
N VAL A 335 -7.98 -2.58 -28.32
CA VAL A 335 -7.95 -1.28 -28.99
C VAL A 335 -7.84 -1.46 -30.50
N THR A 336 -8.81 -0.94 -31.23
CA THR A 336 -8.86 -1.05 -32.70
C THR A 336 -7.93 -0.05 -33.38
N ASP A 337 -7.92 1.19 -32.90
CA ASP A 337 -7.08 2.29 -33.39
C ASP A 337 -6.54 3.12 -32.21
N PRO A 338 -5.27 2.90 -31.80
CA PRO A 338 -4.68 3.62 -30.66
C PRO A 338 -4.58 5.14 -30.85
N GLU A 339 -4.30 5.61 -32.07
CA GLU A 339 -4.16 7.05 -32.33
C GLU A 339 -5.52 7.74 -32.25
N LYS A 340 -6.54 7.13 -32.88
CA LYS A 340 -7.90 7.62 -32.80
C LYS A 340 -8.44 7.55 -31.37
N LEU A 341 -8.14 6.51 -30.60
CA LEU A 341 -8.54 6.39 -29.20
C LEU A 341 -7.97 7.54 -28.36
N VAL A 342 -6.66 7.83 -28.47
CA VAL A 342 -6.04 8.97 -27.75
C VAL A 342 -6.68 10.29 -28.15
N ALA A 343 -6.93 10.51 -29.44
CA ALA A 343 -7.59 11.73 -29.92
C ALA A 343 -9.03 11.87 -29.39
N THR A 344 -9.80 10.77 -29.36
CA THR A 344 -11.15 10.74 -28.80
C THR A 344 -11.12 10.97 -27.29
N PHE A 345 -10.17 10.38 -26.57
CA PHE A 345 -9.98 10.59 -25.13
C PHE A 345 -9.68 12.06 -24.81
N ASP A 346 -8.72 12.68 -25.50
CA ASP A 346 -8.39 14.10 -25.35
C ASP A 346 -9.60 14.99 -25.67
N LYS A 347 -10.36 14.66 -26.73
CA LYS A 347 -11.59 15.38 -27.11
C LYS A 347 -12.64 15.30 -26.00
N ILE A 348 -12.88 14.12 -25.44
CA ILE A 348 -13.84 13.93 -24.34
C ILE A 348 -13.45 14.79 -23.15
N LEU A 349 -12.19 14.76 -22.72
CA LEU A 349 -11.71 15.59 -21.61
C LEU A 349 -11.89 17.09 -21.88
N HIS A 350 -11.58 17.54 -23.09
CA HIS A 350 -11.76 18.93 -23.47
C HIS A 350 -13.24 19.34 -23.49
N GLN A 351 -14.13 18.51 -24.03
CA GLN A 351 -15.57 18.75 -24.02
C GLN A 351 -16.13 18.79 -22.61
N SER A 352 -15.79 17.82 -21.76
CA SER A 352 -16.20 17.81 -20.34
C SER A 352 -15.71 19.06 -19.58
N TYR A 353 -14.54 19.58 -19.91
CA TYR A 353 -14.03 20.83 -19.34
C TYR A 353 -14.83 22.07 -19.80
N GLN A 354 -15.17 22.15 -21.09
CA GLN A 354 -15.89 23.31 -21.65
C GLN A 354 -17.38 23.33 -21.28
N GLU A 355 -18.03 22.16 -21.35
CA GLU A 355 -19.48 22.03 -21.20
C GLU A 355 -19.89 21.71 -19.76
N GLY A 356 -18.96 21.19 -18.95
CA GLY A 356 -19.23 20.71 -17.60
C GLY A 356 -20.00 19.38 -17.59
N PHE A 357 -20.60 19.08 -16.45
CA PHE A 357 -21.40 17.87 -16.22
C PHE A 357 -22.82 18.26 -15.79
N PHE A 358 -23.80 17.42 -16.14
CA PHE A 358 -25.18 17.58 -15.70
C PHE A 358 -25.28 17.61 -14.16
N GLU A 359 -26.21 18.42 -13.64
CA GLU A 359 -26.43 18.59 -12.19
C GLU A 359 -26.68 17.25 -11.49
N GLU A 360 -27.47 16.37 -12.10
CA GLU A 360 -27.83 15.06 -11.57
C GLU A 360 -26.59 14.15 -11.47
N ALA A 361 -25.71 14.18 -12.46
CA ALA A 361 -24.46 13.43 -12.45
C ALA A 361 -23.53 13.94 -11.35
N ARG A 362 -23.43 15.27 -11.20
CA ARG A 362 -22.64 15.91 -10.14
C ARG A 362 -23.14 15.54 -8.75
N ALA A 363 -24.45 15.57 -8.54
CA ALA A 363 -25.08 15.19 -7.28
C ALA A 363 -24.90 13.70 -6.98
N ALA A 364 -25.06 12.82 -7.98
CA ALA A 364 -24.88 11.38 -7.82
C ALA A 364 -23.43 11.02 -7.46
N ALA A 365 -22.45 11.56 -8.18
CA ALA A 365 -21.04 11.34 -7.89
C ALA A 365 -20.67 11.83 -6.47
N LEU A 366 -21.18 12.99 -6.05
CA LEU A 366 -20.90 13.52 -4.72
C LEU A 366 -21.53 12.66 -3.63
N HIS A 367 -22.75 12.18 -3.86
CA HIS A 367 -23.44 11.28 -2.94
C HIS A 367 -22.69 9.95 -2.80
N GLN A 368 -22.25 9.36 -3.91
CA GLN A 368 -21.49 8.11 -3.90
C GLN A 368 -20.11 8.30 -3.23
N LEU A 369 -19.43 9.43 -3.44
CA LEU A 369 -18.19 9.75 -2.74
C LEU A 369 -18.41 9.87 -1.22
N LYS A 370 -19.51 10.49 -0.78
CA LYS A 370 -19.88 10.52 0.64
C LYS A 370 -20.13 9.12 1.19
N ILE A 371 -20.82 8.27 0.45
CA ILE A 371 -21.06 6.88 0.86
C ILE A 371 -19.74 6.13 1.02
N SER A 372 -18.78 6.26 0.08
CA SER A 372 -17.51 5.53 0.19
C SER A 372 -16.73 5.91 1.45
N PHE A 373 -16.80 7.17 1.90
CA PHE A 373 -16.18 7.57 3.17
C PHE A 373 -16.93 7.05 4.40
N LEU A 374 -18.26 7.01 4.36
CA LEU A 374 -19.08 6.50 5.46
C LEU A 374 -19.07 4.98 5.59
N ASN A 375 -18.87 4.28 4.48
CA ASN A 375 -18.90 2.82 4.47
C ASN A 375 -17.58 2.26 4.99
N THR A 376 -17.57 1.86 6.26
CA THR A 376 -16.45 1.13 6.89
C THR A 376 -16.66 -0.38 6.89
N VAL A 377 -17.63 -0.89 6.12
CA VAL A 377 -18.02 -2.32 6.12
C VAL A 377 -17.71 -3.00 4.79
N GLU A 378 -17.57 -2.25 3.69
CA GLU A 378 -17.57 -2.79 2.32
C GLU A 378 -16.35 -3.67 1.98
N ASP A 379 -15.18 -3.40 2.58
CA ASP A 379 -13.93 -4.05 2.17
C ASP A 379 -13.60 -5.33 2.97
N GLY A 380 -14.50 -5.78 3.85
CA GLY A 380 -14.27 -6.95 4.72
C GLY A 380 -13.16 -6.76 5.77
N TYR A 381 -12.57 -5.56 5.84
CA TYR A 381 -11.56 -5.20 6.83
C TYR A 381 -12.17 -4.70 8.15
N PRO A 382 -11.48 -4.90 9.28
CA PRO A 382 -11.77 -4.21 10.54
C PRO A 382 -11.87 -2.68 10.35
N THR A 383 -12.84 -2.03 11.00
CA THR A 383 -13.03 -0.56 10.91
C THR A 383 -11.74 0.20 11.22
N GLY A 384 -11.01 -0.20 12.26
CA GLY A 384 -9.72 0.43 12.60
C GLY A 384 -8.66 0.30 11.51
N LEU A 385 -8.68 -0.78 10.72
CA LEU A 385 -7.74 -0.97 9.61
C LEU A 385 -8.08 -0.08 8.41
N ILE A 386 -9.37 0.20 8.18
CA ILE A 386 -9.80 1.17 7.16
C ILE A 386 -9.26 2.57 7.51
N PHE A 387 -9.34 2.98 8.77
CA PHE A 387 -8.75 4.25 9.21
C PHE A 387 -7.23 4.26 9.12
N PHE A 388 -6.56 3.14 9.39
CA PHE A 388 -5.13 3.01 9.15
C PHE A 388 -4.77 3.30 7.69
N PHE A 389 -5.46 2.69 6.71
CA PHE A 389 -5.18 2.93 5.29
C PHE A 389 -5.49 4.38 4.88
N ARG A 390 -6.61 4.94 5.35
CA ARG A 390 -7.05 6.29 4.98
C ARG A 390 -6.25 7.43 5.60
N ALA A 391 -5.71 7.26 6.81
CA ALA A 391 -5.01 8.32 7.52
C ALA A 391 -3.49 8.11 7.53
N LEU A 392 -3.04 6.90 7.84
CA LEU A 392 -1.64 6.67 8.19
C LEU A 392 -0.72 6.51 6.99
N LEU A 393 -1.18 5.87 5.91
CA LEU A 393 -0.40 5.77 4.68
C LEU A 393 -0.22 7.14 4.02
N PRO A 394 -1.26 8.00 3.89
CA PRO A 394 -1.04 9.38 3.45
C PRO A 394 -0.13 10.18 4.39
N TYR A 395 -0.21 9.98 5.71
CA TYR A 395 0.69 10.62 6.68
C TYR A 395 2.16 10.25 6.46
N LEU A 396 2.44 8.98 6.11
CA LEU A 396 3.80 8.54 5.71
C LEU A 396 4.35 9.39 4.55
N ASN A 397 3.44 9.85 3.68
CA ASN A 397 3.73 10.63 2.49
C ASN A 397 3.57 12.15 2.67
N GLY A 398 3.23 12.61 3.88
CA GLY A 398 3.25 14.02 4.25
C GLY A 398 1.91 14.72 4.32
N SER A 399 0.81 13.97 4.28
CA SER A 399 -0.49 14.50 4.69
C SER A 399 -0.50 14.81 6.19
N ASP A 400 -1.49 15.60 6.60
CA ASP A 400 -1.97 15.62 7.97
C ASP A 400 -2.74 14.30 8.23
N PRO A 401 -2.55 13.60 9.36
CA PRO A 401 -3.32 12.39 9.66
C PRO A 401 -4.76 12.68 10.11
N LEU A 402 -5.15 13.95 10.31
CA LEU A 402 -6.49 14.38 10.71
C LEU A 402 -7.40 14.76 9.53
#